data_AF-A0A382WLX2-F1
#
_entry.id   AF-A0A382WLX2-F1
#
_cell.length_a   1.000
_cell.length_b   1.000
_cell.length_c   1.000
_cell.angle_alpha   90.00
_cell.angle_beta   90.00
_cell.angle_gamma   90.00
#
_symmetry.space_group_name_H-M   'P 1'
#
loop_
_entity.id
_entity.type
_entity.pdbx_description
1 polymer ?
#
loop_
_entity_poly.entity_id
_entity_poly.type
_entity_poly.pdbx_seq_one_letter_code
_entity_poly.pdbx_strand_id
1 'polypeptide(L)'
;MSGVLDKIFADKKVELDSVKRRLALPDVKTRISDKTYEIRNIKKALQTRKESHIIAEIKPRTPFKGELRDDVDPVSIAKIYDENG
;
A
#
# COMPACT_ATOMS: atom_id res chain seq x y z
N MET A 1 -13.43 -9.29 24.16
CA MET A 1 -13.31 -10.17 22.97
C MET A 1 -12.27 -9.55 22.06
N SER A 2 -11.22 -10.29 21.67
CA SER A 2 -10.26 -9.78 20.68
C SER A 2 -10.68 -10.19 19.27
N GLY A 3 -10.96 -9.24 18.39
CA GLY A 3 -11.30 -9.47 16.99
C GLY A 3 -10.08 -9.61 16.09
N VAL A 4 -10.32 -9.88 14.79
CA VAL A 4 -9.25 -9.94 13.78
C VAL A 4 -8.47 -8.62 13.69
N LEU A 5 -9.12 -7.48 13.92
CA LEU A 5 -8.48 -6.16 13.93
C LEU A 5 -7.52 -6.00 15.12
N ASP A 6 -7.87 -6.54 16.30
CA ASP A 6 -7.00 -6.48 17.47
C ASP A 6 -5.71 -7.27 17.24
N LYS A 7 -5.82 -8.43 16.59
CA LYS A 7 -4.66 -9.22 16.17
C LYS A 7 -3.79 -8.45 15.17
N ILE A 8 -4.39 -7.89 14.11
CA ILE A 8 -3.67 -7.07 13.11
C ILE A 8 -2.92 -5.92 13.79
N PHE A 9 -3.55 -5.25 14.75
CA PHE A 9 -2.93 -4.13 15.46
C PHE A 9 -1.80 -4.56 16.40
N ALA A 10 -1.97 -5.67 17.12
CA ALA A 10 -0.93 -6.24 17.98
C ALA A 10 0.31 -6.64 17.16
N ASP A 11 0.10 -7.35 16.04
CA ASP A 11 1.18 -7.77 15.14
C ASP A 11 1.89 -6.54 14.54
N LYS A 12 1.15 -5.49 14.16
CA LYS A 12 1.73 -4.28 13.58
C LYS A 12 2.60 -3.49 14.56
N LYS A 13 2.28 -3.49 15.85
CA LYS A 13 3.13 -2.87 16.89
C LYS A 13 4.50 -3.53 16.96
N VAL A 14 4.54 -4.86 16.99
CA VAL A 14 5.79 -5.64 17.02
C VAL A 14 6.60 -5.41 15.74
N GLU A 15 5.93 -5.39 14.58
CA GLU A 15 6.57 -5.10 13.29
C GLU A 15 7.18 -3.69 13.26
N LEU A 16 6.45 -2.68 13.76
CA LEU A 16 6.89 -1.29 13.78
C LEU A 16 8.19 -1.11 14.57
N ASP A 17 8.34 -1.80 15.70
CA ASP A 17 9.56 -1.75 16.51
C ASP A 17 10.77 -2.36 15.78
N SER A 18 10.54 -3.39 14.97
CA SER A 18 11.59 -3.93 14.08
C SER A 18 11.93 -2.98 12.94
N VAL A 19 10.93 -2.35 12.30
CA VAL A 19 11.14 -1.39 11.21
C VAL A 19 11.92 -0.17 11.69
N LYS A 20 11.55 0.43 12.84
CA LYS A 20 12.24 1.59 13.41
C LYS A 20 13.71 1.32 13.74
N ARG A 21 14.05 0.09 14.13
CA ARG A 21 15.44 -0.32 14.37
C ARG A 21 16.25 -0.46 13.08
N ARG A 22 15.61 -0.85 11.98
CA ARG A 22 16.27 -1.02 10.68
C ARG A 22 16.46 0.30 9.93
N LEU A 23 15.54 1.24 10.10
CA LEU A 23 15.60 2.56 9.47
C LEU A 23 14.98 3.59 10.42
N ALA A 24 15.81 4.47 10.97
CA ALA A 24 15.36 5.46 11.92
C ALA A 24 14.54 6.55 11.22
N LEU A 25 13.60 7.16 11.97
CA LEU A 25 12.72 8.18 11.43
C LEU A 25 13.45 9.37 10.77
N PRO A 26 14.57 9.89 11.29
CA PRO A 26 15.34 10.94 10.61
C PRO A 26 15.80 10.51 9.21
N ASP A 27 16.29 9.28 9.05
CA ASP A 27 16.76 8.76 7.77
C ASP A 27 15.61 8.60 6.77
N VAL A 28 14.43 8.16 7.24
CA VAL A 28 13.22 8.13 6.41
C VAL A 28 12.87 9.52 5.89
N LYS A 29 12.93 10.55 6.75
CA LYS A 29 12.64 11.92 6.36
C LYS A 29 13.64 12.45 5.33
N THR A 30 14.93 12.19 5.53
CA THR A 30 15.97 12.56 4.56
C THR A 30 15.72 11.92 3.20
N ARG A 31 15.48 10.61 3.15
CA ARG A 31 15.17 9.90 1.89
C ARG A 31 13.94 10.45 1.16
N ILE A 32 12.91 10.87 1.89
CA ILE A 32 11.70 11.46 1.30
C ILE A 32 11.97 12.87 0.75
N SER A 33 12.84 13.64 1.40
CA SER A 33 13.27 14.96 0.94
C SER A 33 14.13 14.85 -0.32
N ASP A 34 15.00 13.85 -0.38
CA ASP A 34 15.94 13.61 -1.49
C ASP A 34 15.31 12.84 -2.67
N LYS A 35 13.99 12.63 -2.66
CA LYS A 35 13.29 11.90 -3.72
C LYS A 35 13.52 12.56 -5.08
N THR A 36 13.66 11.72 -6.10
CA THR A 36 13.77 12.13 -7.51
C THR A 36 12.49 11.90 -8.31
N TYR A 37 11.52 11.18 -7.73
CA TYR A 37 10.24 10.87 -8.36
C TYR A 37 9.18 11.94 -8.07
N GLU A 38 8.25 12.12 -9.01
CA GLU A 38 7.13 13.05 -8.88
C GLU A 38 6.13 12.58 -7.81
N ILE A 39 5.65 13.51 -6.97
CA ILE A 39 4.54 13.23 -6.05
C ILE A 39 3.22 13.32 -6.82
N ARG A 40 2.54 12.18 -6.99
CA ARG A 40 1.20 12.14 -7.57
C ARG A 40 0.16 12.70 -6.60
N ASN A 41 -0.70 13.60 -7.09
CA ASN A 41 -1.80 14.16 -6.29
C ASN A 41 -3.05 13.29 -6.42
N ILE A 42 -3.24 12.37 -5.46
CA ILE A 42 -4.39 11.44 -5.42
C ILE A 42 -5.71 12.19 -5.38
N LYS A 43 -5.82 13.24 -4.55
CA LYS A 43 -7.05 14.04 -4.44
C LYS A 43 -7.43 14.64 -5.78
N LYS A 44 -6.47 15.22 -6.50
CA LYS A 44 -6.70 15.76 -7.84
C LYS A 44 -7.16 14.66 -8.80
N ALA A 45 -6.48 13.51 -8.81
CA ALA A 45 -6.82 12.38 -9.68
C ALA A 45 -8.26 11.88 -9.49
N LEU A 46 -8.80 11.94 -8.26
CA LEU A 46 -10.16 11.51 -7.95
C LEU A 46 -11.24 12.60 -8.17
N GLN A 47 -10.85 13.84 -8.45
CA GLN A 47 -11.77 14.99 -8.54
C GLN A 47 -11.93 15.54 -9.97
N THR A 48 -11.11 15.09 -10.92
CA THR A 48 -10.92 15.79 -12.20
C THR A 48 -11.96 15.49 -13.29
N ARG A 49 -12.85 14.49 -13.14
CA ARG A 49 -13.75 14.05 -14.23
C ARG A 49 -15.16 13.69 -13.77
N LYS A 50 -16.10 13.66 -14.71
CA LYS A 50 -17.47 13.11 -14.52
C LYS A 50 -17.54 11.58 -14.62
N GLU A 51 -16.42 10.94 -14.95
CA GLU A 51 -16.29 9.49 -15.10
C GLU A 51 -16.11 8.80 -13.74
N SER A 52 -16.27 7.47 -13.71
CA SER A 52 -15.91 6.66 -12.55
C SER A 52 -14.40 6.70 -12.32
N HIS A 53 -14.00 6.71 -11.05
CA HIS A 53 -12.59 6.63 -10.65
C HIS A 53 -12.38 5.34 -9.86
N ILE A 54 -11.34 4.58 -10.21
CA ILE A 54 -11.06 3.29 -9.60
C ILE A 54 -9.74 3.38 -8.83
N ILE A 55 -9.75 2.92 -7.58
CA ILE A 55 -8.52 2.59 -6.84
C ILE A 55 -8.40 1.07 -6.88
N ALA A 56 -7.62 0.56 -7.84
CA ALA A 56 -7.43 -0.86 -8.02
C ALA A 56 -6.42 -1.40 -6.98
N GLU A 57 -6.84 -2.39 -6.19
CA GLU A 57 -6.01 -2.98 -5.12
C GLU A 57 -5.29 -4.24 -5.61
N ILE A 58 -3.96 -4.26 -5.51
CA ILE A 58 -3.17 -5.48 -5.69
C ILE A 58 -3.14 -6.24 -4.36
N LYS A 59 -3.92 -7.32 -4.25
CA LYS A 59 -4.13 -8.06 -2.99
C LYS A 59 -3.90 -9.57 -3.15
N PRO A 60 -2.74 -10.12 -2.75
CA PRO A 60 -2.46 -11.56 -2.86
C PRO A 60 -3.26 -12.43 -1.88
N ARG A 61 -3.57 -11.92 -0.69
CA ARG A 61 -4.14 -12.72 0.42
C ARG A 61 -5.06 -11.88 1.31
N THR A 62 -6.04 -12.51 1.93
CA THR A 62 -6.87 -11.89 2.98
C THR A 62 -7.05 -12.81 4.20
N PRO A 63 -7.32 -12.26 5.39
CA PRO A 63 -7.59 -13.07 6.58
C PRO A 63 -8.80 -14.01 6.43
N PHE A 64 -9.79 -13.63 5.62
CA PHE A 64 -11.06 -14.37 5.51
C PHE A 64 -11.11 -15.34 4.33
N LYS A 65 -10.50 -14.99 3.20
CA LYS A 65 -10.50 -15.81 1.97
C LYS A 65 -9.17 -16.54 1.72
N GLY A 66 -8.16 -16.34 2.57
CA GLY A 66 -6.84 -16.92 2.35
C GLY A 66 -6.19 -16.33 1.10
N GLU A 67 -5.46 -17.16 0.35
CA GLU A 67 -4.85 -16.80 -0.93
C GLU A 67 -5.92 -16.43 -1.96
N LEU A 68 -5.76 -15.27 -2.59
CA LEU A 68 -6.64 -14.77 -3.64
C LEU A 68 -6.06 -15.01 -5.04
N ARG A 69 -4.73 -15.05 -5.15
CA ARG A 69 -4.03 -15.19 -6.42
C ARG A 69 -2.62 -15.74 -6.17
N ASP A 70 -2.30 -16.80 -6.90
CA ASP A 70 -0.95 -17.36 -6.95
C ASP A 70 -0.06 -16.53 -7.91
N ASP A 71 1.25 -16.62 -7.73
CA ASP A 71 2.25 -15.99 -8.61
C ASP A 71 2.03 -14.48 -8.86
N VAL A 72 1.82 -13.72 -7.78
CA VAL A 72 1.61 -12.28 -7.88
C VAL A 72 2.89 -11.56 -8.27
N ASP A 73 2.95 -11.09 -9.52
CA ASP A 73 3.84 -10.00 -9.94
C ASP A 73 3.13 -8.65 -9.78
N PRO A 74 3.42 -7.88 -8.72
CA PRO A 74 2.76 -6.60 -8.48
C PRO A 74 3.06 -5.56 -9.55
N VAL A 75 4.20 -5.63 -10.24
CA VAL A 75 4.57 -4.66 -11.29
C VAL A 75 3.72 -4.91 -12.53
N SER A 76 3.60 -6.17 -12.95
CA SER A 76 2.75 -6.53 -14.09
C SER A 76 1.28 -6.22 -13.84
N ILE A 77 0.76 -6.50 -12.64
CA ILE A 77 -0.63 -6.17 -12.29
C ILE A 77 -0.85 -4.65 -12.25
N ALA A 78 0.09 -3.89 -11.70
CA ALA A 78 0.01 -2.43 -11.69
C ALA A 78 -0.09 -1.84 -13.10
N LYS A 79 0.70 -2.36 -14.06
CA LYS A 79 0.62 -1.95 -15.47
C LYS A 79 -0.74 -2.27 -16.08
N ILE A 80 -1.25 -3.48 -15.85
CA ILE A 80 -2.58 -3.88 -16.34
C ILE A 80 -3.67 -2.94 -15.80
N TYR A 81 -3.62 -2.56 -14.52
CA TYR A 81 -4.58 -1.59 -13.97
C TYR A 81 -4.46 -0.21 -14.62
N ASP A 82 -3.25 0.32 -14.74
CA ASP A 82 -2.99 1.63 -15.37
C ASP A 82 -3.42 1.68 -16.85
N GLU A 83 -3.21 0.59 -17.59
CA GLU A 83 -3.60 0.45 -19.00
C GLU A 83 -5.13 0.36 -19.21
N ASN A 84 -5.89 0.00 -18.16
CA ASN A 84 -7.33 -0.27 -18.28
C ASN A 84 -8.24 0.72 -17.52
N GLY A 85 -7.68 1.69 -16.79
CA GLY A 85 -8.41 2.86 -16.25
C GLY A 85 -8.81 2.75 -14.79
#